data_AF-A0A935GXT8-F1
#
_entry.id   AF-A0A935GXT8-F1
#
_cell.length_a   1.000
_cell.length_b   1.000
_cell.length_c   1.000
_cell.angle_alpha   90.00
_cell.angle_beta   90.00
_cell.angle_gamma   90.00
#
_symmetry.space_group_name_H-M   'P 1'
#
loop_
_entity.id
_entity.type
_entity.pdbx_description
1 polymer ?
#
loop_
_entity_poly.entity_id
_entity_poly.type
_entity_poly.pdbx_seq_one_letter_code
_entity_poly.pdbx_strand_id
1 'polypeptide(L)'
;MLTKHRVAAVALLLGSCLSAMAADAPRADMPSFTGIKPGNYFEFTESQASMGGCRRWNIKEVTSDGMLVIQCKDLLIYQLVANSLNITKMIKTNGDVEYEFKPFMPTMAFPLEVGKKWSGEYAGFTEDTGDKWKSKIKCEVTAFEKVKVVAGEFDAFRIECVDNWRALLVFSGEKKSTRWYAPKIGTVIKVLHDDAKWNYQLTGYKLD
;
A
#
# COMPACT_ATOMS: atom_id res chain seq x y z
N MET A 1 -19.19 -60.45 40.24
CA MET A 1 -19.18 -59.00 39.90
C MET A 1 -18.10 -58.77 38.85
N LEU A 2 -18.48 -58.64 37.58
CA LEU A 2 -17.59 -58.25 36.47
C LEU A 2 -18.21 -57.04 35.79
N THR A 3 -17.54 -55.88 35.89
CA THR A 3 -18.00 -54.63 35.29
C THR A 3 -17.32 -54.46 33.93
N LYS A 4 -18.09 -54.59 32.83
CA LYS A 4 -17.61 -54.30 31.47
C LYS A 4 -17.52 -52.78 31.26
N HIS A 5 -16.35 -52.29 30.89
CA HIS A 5 -16.16 -50.91 30.43
C HIS A 5 -16.45 -50.82 28.92
N ARG A 6 -17.33 -49.89 28.52
CA ARG A 6 -17.57 -49.52 27.13
C ARG A 6 -16.64 -48.35 26.79
N VAL A 7 -15.77 -48.54 25.81
CA VAL A 7 -14.99 -47.46 25.20
C VAL A 7 -15.83 -46.83 24.10
N ALA A 8 -16.13 -45.53 24.21
CA ALA A 8 -16.72 -44.75 23.14
C ALA A 8 -15.60 -44.07 22.34
N ALA A 9 -15.48 -44.39 21.06
CA ALA A 9 -14.56 -43.72 20.15
C ALA A 9 -15.19 -42.39 19.71
N VAL A 10 -14.55 -41.27 20.06
CA VAL A 10 -14.88 -39.94 19.54
C VAL A 10 -14.07 -39.73 18.27
N ALA A 11 -14.75 -39.69 17.13
CA ALA A 11 -14.15 -39.32 15.86
C ALA A 11 -13.98 -37.79 15.81
N LEU A 12 -12.73 -37.31 15.86
CA LEU A 12 -12.40 -35.92 15.54
C LEU A 12 -12.52 -35.72 14.02
N LEU A 13 -13.54 -34.97 13.60
CA LEU A 13 -13.60 -34.38 12.26
C LEU A 13 -12.66 -33.17 12.23
N LEU A 14 -11.46 -33.35 11.68
CA LEU A 14 -10.57 -32.26 11.30
C LEU A 14 -11.17 -31.54 10.09
N GLY A 15 -11.84 -30.42 10.34
CA GLY A 15 -12.28 -29.49 9.30
C GLY A 15 -11.07 -28.83 8.66
N SER A 16 -10.70 -29.27 7.46
CA SER A 16 -9.73 -28.60 6.60
C SER A 16 -10.33 -27.31 6.06
N CYS A 17 -9.92 -26.16 6.60
CA CYS A 17 -10.09 -24.87 5.93
C CYS A 17 -9.20 -24.84 4.68
N LEU A 18 -9.75 -25.32 3.56
CA LEU A 18 -9.15 -25.13 2.25
C LEU A 18 -9.20 -23.63 1.91
N SER A 19 -8.03 -23.01 1.84
CA SER A 19 -7.81 -21.66 1.29
C SER A 19 -8.07 -21.67 -0.22
N ALA A 20 -9.34 -21.77 -0.63
CA ALA A 20 -9.77 -21.77 -2.01
C ALA A 20 -9.93 -20.34 -2.56
N MET A 21 -8.84 -19.56 -2.63
CA MET A 21 -8.87 -18.20 -3.21
C MET A 21 -7.68 -17.87 -4.13
N ALA A 22 -6.74 -18.79 -4.37
CA ALA A 22 -5.57 -18.49 -5.20
C ALA A 22 -5.78 -18.72 -6.71
N ALA A 23 -6.76 -19.54 -7.11
CA ALA A 23 -6.82 -20.07 -8.48
C ALA A 23 -7.49 -19.14 -9.54
N ASP A 24 -8.29 -18.15 -9.12
CA ASP A 24 -9.06 -17.27 -10.04
C ASP A 24 -8.85 -15.77 -9.79
N ALA A 25 -7.80 -15.38 -9.06
CA ALA A 25 -7.52 -13.96 -8.85
C ALA A 25 -7.18 -13.29 -10.21
N PRO A 26 -7.77 -12.11 -10.52
CA PRO A 26 -7.47 -11.43 -11.76
C PRO A 26 -6.01 -10.97 -11.80
N ARG A 27 -5.52 -10.66 -13.00
CA ARG A 27 -4.33 -9.82 -13.18
C ARG A 27 -4.77 -8.38 -13.30
N ALA A 28 -4.12 -7.46 -12.58
CA ALA A 28 -4.27 -6.04 -12.80
C ALA A 28 -3.00 -5.45 -13.42
N ASP A 29 -3.09 -5.01 -14.67
CA ASP A 29 -2.03 -4.21 -15.28
C ASP A 29 -1.95 -2.82 -14.63
N MET A 30 -0.97 -2.03 -15.07
CA MET A 30 -0.87 -0.62 -14.68
C MET A 30 -2.22 0.07 -14.90
N PRO A 31 -2.76 0.82 -13.94
CA PRO A 31 -4.00 1.55 -14.18
C PRO A 31 -3.76 2.52 -15.34
N SER A 32 -4.67 2.54 -16.31
CA SER A 32 -4.70 3.64 -17.25
C SER A 32 -5.22 4.86 -16.51
N PHE A 33 -4.65 6.04 -16.79
CA PHE A 33 -5.21 7.30 -16.28
C PHE A 33 -6.52 7.70 -17.00
N THR A 34 -7.17 6.75 -17.67
CA THR A 34 -8.48 6.96 -18.30
C THR A 34 -9.49 7.22 -17.19
N GLY A 35 -10.08 8.42 -17.16
CA GLY A 35 -11.01 8.85 -16.09
C GLY A 35 -10.34 9.47 -14.86
N ILE A 36 -9.01 9.53 -14.81
CA ILE A 36 -8.24 10.28 -13.81
C ILE A 36 -7.87 11.63 -14.42
N LYS A 37 -8.40 12.72 -13.85
CA LYS A 37 -8.15 14.08 -14.36
C LYS A 37 -8.04 15.10 -13.23
N PRO A 38 -7.48 16.30 -13.50
CA PRO A 38 -7.45 17.39 -12.54
C PRO A 38 -8.83 17.65 -11.90
N GLY A 39 -8.85 17.77 -10.57
CA GLY A 39 -10.07 17.99 -9.78
C GLY A 39 -10.77 16.70 -9.30
N ASN A 40 -10.35 15.53 -9.75
CA ASN A 40 -10.65 14.26 -9.07
C ASN A 40 -9.91 14.20 -7.72
N TYR A 41 -10.36 13.34 -6.80
CA TYR A 41 -9.73 13.23 -5.49
C TYR A 41 -9.88 11.85 -4.85
N PHE A 42 -8.98 11.57 -3.91
CA PHE A 42 -9.11 10.51 -2.91
C PHE A 42 -9.08 11.13 -1.52
N GLU A 43 -9.91 10.61 -0.61
CA GLU A 43 -9.94 11.02 0.80
C GLU A 43 -9.60 9.86 1.71
N PHE A 44 -8.72 10.09 2.68
CA PHE A 44 -8.30 9.09 3.64
C PHE A 44 -8.56 9.55 5.08
N THR A 45 -8.46 8.60 6.01
CA THR A 45 -8.40 8.91 7.44
C THR A 45 -7.17 9.76 7.78
N GLU A 46 -7.28 10.61 8.81
CA GLU A 46 -6.22 11.55 9.22
C GLU A 46 -4.92 10.89 9.70
N SER A 47 -4.95 9.60 9.99
CA SER A 47 -3.82 8.79 10.45
C SER A 47 -2.71 8.58 9.39
N GLN A 48 -2.65 9.38 8.32
CA GLN A 48 -1.49 9.49 7.44
C GLN A 48 -0.46 10.46 8.05
N ALA A 49 0.17 10.09 9.16
CA ALA A 49 1.24 10.90 9.76
C ALA A 49 2.37 11.23 8.76
N SER A 50 2.59 10.36 7.74
CA SER A 50 3.60 10.54 6.68
C SER A 50 3.19 11.52 5.60
N MET A 51 1.95 12.01 5.66
CA MET A 51 1.36 12.84 4.63
C MET A 51 0.81 14.14 5.25
N GLY A 52 1.40 14.60 6.36
CA GLY A 52 1.12 15.92 6.95
C GLY A 52 -0.30 16.10 7.50
N GLY A 53 -0.95 15.01 7.93
CA GLY A 53 -2.34 15.05 8.43
C GLY A 53 -3.36 15.40 7.34
N CYS A 54 -3.04 15.11 6.08
CA CYS A 54 -3.91 15.35 4.95
C CYS A 54 -4.97 14.27 4.78
N ARG A 55 -6.22 14.70 4.68
CA ARG A 55 -7.34 13.80 4.35
C ARG A 55 -7.56 13.71 2.85
N ARG A 56 -7.73 14.86 2.19
CA ARG A 56 -8.11 14.93 0.78
C ARG A 56 -6.90 15.23 -0.10
N TRP A 57 -6.63 14.31 -1.01
CA TRP A 57 -5.60 14.41 -2.04
C TRP A 57 -6.28 14.63 -3.39
N ASN A 58 -6.14 15.84 -3.92
CA ASN A 58 -6.68 16.19 -5.23
C ASN A 58 -5.68 15.83 -6.31
N ILE A 59 -6.15 15.21 -7.38
CA ILE A 59 -5.37 15.06 -8.60
C ILE A 59 -5.20 16.47 -9.18
N LYS A 60 -3.95 16.92 -9.22
CA LYS A 60 -3.57 18.24 -9.73
C LYS A 60 -3.27 18.16 -11.21
N GLU A 61 -2.51 17.14 -11.59
CA GLU A 61 -1.98 17.00 -12.94
C GLU A 61 -1.80 15.52 -13.26
N VAL A 62 -2.10 15.18 -14.51
CA VAL A 62 -1.72 13.92 -15.14
C VAL A 62 -1.00 14.31 -16.42
N THR A 63 0.27 13.99 -16.52
CA THR A 63 1.08 14.35 -17.67
C THR A 63 1.07 13.23 -18.72
N SER A 64 1.41 13.58 -19.97
CA SER A 64 1.48 12.63 -21.08
C SER A 64 2.58 11.58 -20.92
N ASP A 65 3.64 11.86 -20.16
CA ASP A 65 4.70 10.92 -19.80
C ASP A 65 4.33 10.01 -18.60
N GLY A 66 3.09 10.12 -18.11
CA GLY A 66 2.55 9.23 -17.10
C GLY A 66 2.93 9.60 -15.67
N MET A 67 3.19 10.88 -15.40
CA MET A 67 3.30 11.41 -14.04
C MET A 67 1.92 11.76 -13.52
N LEU A 68 1.62 11.29 -12.32
CA LEU A 68 0.48 11.71 -11.51
C LEU A 68 0.99 12.62 -10.40
N VAL A 69 0.48 13.85 -10.36
CA VAL A 69 0.74 14.79 -9.27
C VAL A 69 -0.54 14.93 -8.45
N ILE A 70 -0.46 14.52 -7.18
CA ILE A 70 -1.54 14.72 -6.21
C ILE A 70 -1.14 15.78 -5.18
N GLN A 71 -2.11 16.59 -4.77
CA GLN A 71 -1.90 17.72 -3.88
C GLN A 71 -2.83 17.66 -2.68
N CYS A 72 -2.28 17.95 -1.50
CA CYS A 72 -3.05 18.33 -0.33
C CYS A 72 -2.37 19.51 0.36
N LYS A 73 -3.14 20.58 0.62
CA LYS A 73 -2.61 21.86 1.13
C LYS A 73 -1.41 22.31 0.26
N ASP A 74 -0.28 22.59 0.86
CA ASP A 74 0.99 22.94 0.23
C ASP A 74 1.82 21.71 -0.19
N LEU A 75 1.40 20.48 0.13
CA LEU A 75 2.18 19.27 -0.16
C LEU A 75 1.78 18.63 -1.50
N LEU A 76 2.77 18.32 -2.32
CA LEU A 76 2.68 17.67 -3.63
C LEU A 76 3.37 16.32 -3.58
N ILE A 77 2.74 15.27 -4.09
CA ILE A 77 3.33 13.94 -4.26
C ILE A 77 3.43 13.61 -5.73
N TYR A 78 4.58 13.04 -6.10
CA TYR A 78 4.91 12.68 -7.48
C TYR A 78 4.96 11.15 -7.60
N GLN A 79 4.11 10.62 -8.49
CA GLN A 79 4.06 9.19 -8.82
C GLN A 79 4.23 9.04 -10.33
N LEU A 80 5.05 8.07 -10.75
CA LEU A 80 5.38 7.86 -12.17
C LEU A 80 4.99 6.46 -12.60
N VAL A 81 4.30 6.34 -13.73
CA VAL A 81 3.96 5.04 -14.36
C VAL A 81 5.20 4.20 -14.61
N ALA A 82 6.29 4.82 -15.07
CA ALA A 82 7.58 4.16 -15.29
C ALA A 82 8.09 3.42 -14.03
N ASN A 83 7.70 3.88 -12.84
CA ASN A 83 8.09 3.29 -11.55
C ASN A 83 6.91 2.58 -10.86
N SER A 84 5.90 2.10 -11.60
CA SER A 84 4.71 1.46 -11.02
C SER A 84 3.95 2.34 -10.02
N LEU A 85 3.91 3.65 -10.27
CA LEU A 85 3.29 4.67 -9.41
C LEU A 85 3.90 4.75 -7.99
N ASN A 86 5.11 4.21 -7.82
CA ASN A 86 5.85 4.39 -6.57
C ASN A 86 6.23 5.87 -6.40
N ILE A 87 6.20 6.31 -5.13
CA ILE A 87 6.54 7.68 -4.77
C ILE A 87 8.05 7.88 -4.93
N THR A 88 8.42 8.96 -5.61
CA THR A 88 9.81 9.41 -5.75
C THR A 88 10.12 10.56 -4.80
N LYS A 89 9.19 11.50 -4.63
CA LYS A 89 9.35 12.66 -3.76
C LYS A 89 8.02 13.24 -3.31
N MET A 90 8.09 13.96 -2.21
CA MET A 90 7.04 14.81 -1.68
C MET A 90 7.65 16.19 -1.47
N ILE A 91 7.04 17.24 -2.04
CA ILE A 91 7.58 18.60 -1.99
C ILE A 91 6.48 19.58 -1.61
N LYS A 92 6.85 20.68 -0.97
CA LYS A 92 5.96 21.82 -0.75
C LYS A 92 5.79 22.63 -2.03
N THR A 93 4.71 23.38 -2.13
CA THR A 93 4.41 24.24 -3.29
C THR A 93 5.41 25.36 -3.50
N ASN A 94 6.20 25.70 -2.48
CA ASN A 94 7.31 26.65 -2.57
C ASN A 94 8.60 26.01 -3.14
N GLY A 95 8.61 24.69 -3.38
CA GLY A 95 9.75 23.95 -3.93
C GLY A 95 10.57 23.18 -2.91
N ASP A 96 10.32 23.36 -1.61
CA ASP A 96 11.06 22.65 -0.56
C ASP A 96 10.76 21.16 -0.61
N VAL A 97 11.79 20.32 -0.53
CA VAL A 97 11.62 18.87 -0.45
C VAL A 97 11.19 18.53 0.97
N GLU A 98 10.14 17.74 1.14
CA GLU A 98 9.74 17.20 2.45
C GLU A 98 10.26 15.77 2.60
N TYR A 99 10.08 14.96 1.55
CA TYR A 99 10.56 13.59 1.45
C TYR A 99 11.17 13.33 0.08
N GLU A 100 12.27 12.60 0.02
CA GLU A 100 12.87 12.14 -1.23
C GLU A 100 13.26 10.66 -1.13
N PHE A 101 13.00 9.91 -2.19
CA PHE A 101 13.33 8.49 -2.33
C PHE A 101 14.12 8.27 -3.61
N LYS A 102 15.32 7.67 -3.49
CA LYS A 102 16.20 7.39 -4.63
C LYS A 102 16.45 5.88 -4.76
N PRO A 103 16.13 5.25 -5.91
CA PRO A 103 15.46 5.83 -7.08
C PRO A 103 13.96 6.10 -6.86
N PHE A 104 13.30 5.30 -6.01
CA PHE A 104 11.91 5.42 -5.56
C PHE A 104 11.66 4.41 -4.44
N MET A 105 10.58 4.55 -3.68
CA MET A 105 10.20 3.58 -2.65
C MET A 105 9.39 2.41 -3.28
N PRO A 106 9.92 1.17 -3.41
CA PRO A 106 9.32 0.09 -4.24
C PRO A 106 8.12 -0.64 -3.59
N THR A 107 7.05 0.07 -3.28
CA THR A 107 5.84 -0.49 -2.63
C THR A 107 4.84 -1.16 -3.57
N MET A 108 4.97 -0.95 -4.88
CA MET A 108 4.09 -1.49 -5.93
C MET A 108 4.92 -1.99 -7.11
N ALA A 109 4.48 -3.05 -7.77
CA ALA A 109 5.10 -3.53 -9.01
C ALA A 109 4.04 -4.14 -9.93
N PHE A 110 3.59 -3.39 -10.94
CA PHE A 110 2.62 -3.90 -11.91
C PHE A 110 3.28 -4.81 -12.95
N PRO A 111 2.53 -5.73 -13.59
CA PRO A 111 1.15 -6.10 -13.27
C PRO A 111 1.04 -6.78 -11.90
N LEU A 112 -0.08 -6.64 -11.19
CA LEU A 112 -0.35 -7.34 -9.94
C LEU A 112 -1.12 -8.63 -10.22
N GLU A 113 -0.67 -9.71 -9.59
CA GLU A 113 -1.28 -11.04 -9.61
C GLU A 113 -0.89 -11.75 -8.30
N VAL A 114 -1.76 -12.60 -7.78
CA VAL A 114 -1.48 -13.33 -6.52
C VAL A 114 -0.23 -14.19 -6.69
N GLY A 115 0.67 -14.13 -5.71
CA GLY A 115 1.97 -14.80 -5.74
C GLY A 115 3.10 -13.97 -6.35
N LYS A 116 2.82 -12.81 -6.97
CA LYS A 116 3.88 -11.94 -7.47
C LYS A 116 4.72 -11.40 -6.31
N LYS A 117 6.04 -11.49 -6.46
CA LYS A 117 7.04 -10.98 -5.50
C LYS A 117 7.96 -9.97 -6.18
N TRP A 118 8.39 -8.96 -5.43
CA TRP A 118 9.43 -8.04 -5.87
C TRP A 118 10.25 -7.54 -4.68
N SER A 119 11.42 -6.99 -4.98
CA SER A 119 12.27 -6.34 -4.01
C SER A 119 12.98 -5.17 -4.63
N GLY A 120 13.36 -4.19 -3.82
CA GLY A 120 14.19 -3.08 -4.28
C GLY A 120 14.92 -2.43 -3.13
N GLU A 121 15.98 -1.72 -3.48
CA GLU A 121 16.77 -0.92 -2.54
C GLU A 121 16.53 0.56 -2.84
N TYR A 122 16.40 1.36 -1.79
CA TYR A 122 16.23 2.80 -1.92
C TYR A 122 16.95 3.55 -0.80
N ALA A 123 17.33 4.79 -1.07
CA ALA A 123 17.73 5.75 -0.06
C ALA A 123 16.56 6.72 0.19
N GLY A 124 16.32 7.05 1.46
CA GLY A 124 15.32 8.03 1.85
C GLY A 124 15.95 9.25 2.52
N PHE A 125 15.27 10.37 2.39
CA PHE A 125 15.58 11.64 3.05
C PHE A 125 14.29 12.30 3.55
N THR A 126 14.34 12.90 4.76
CA THR A 126 13.30 13.82 5.24
C THR A 126 13.93 15.16 5.61
N GLU A 127 13.25 16.26 5.28
CA GLU A 127 13.75 17.61 5.57
C GLU A 127 13.50 18.05 7.02
N ASP A 128 12.37 17.64 7.59
CA ASP A 128 11.92 18.03 8.93
C ASP A 128 12.90 17.64 10.04
N THR A 129 13.53 16.47 9.94
CA THR A 129 14.54 15.96 10.87
C THR A 129 15.93 15.88 10.27
N GLY A 130 16.06 16.05 8.94
CA GLY A 130 17.31 15.84 8.21
C GLY A 130 17.70 14.36 8.10
N ASP A 131 16.78 13.43 8.40
CA ASP A 131 17.08 12.01 8.47
C ASP A 131 17.42 11.44 7.10
N LYS A 132 18.42 10.55 7.09
CA LYS A 132 18.85 9.81 5.90
C LYS A 132 18.95 8.33 6.22
N TRP A 133 18.38 7.50 5.37
CA TRP A 133 18.44 6.06 5.52
C TRP A 133 18.65 5.36 4.18
N LYS A 134 19.12 4.12 4.26
CA LYS A 134 19.08 3.15 3.18
C LYS A 134 18.14 2.04 3.57
N SER A 135 17.41 1.52 2.61
CA SER A 135 16.42 0.49 2.85
C SER A 135 16.43 -0.58 1.78
N LYS A 136 16.00 -1.77 2.17
CA LYS A 136 15.69 -2.88 1.28
C LYS A 136 14.28 -3.37 1.59
N ILE A 137 13.37 -3.15 0.65
CA ILE A 137 12.00 -3.63 0.75
C ILE A 137 11.83 -4.92 -0.04
N LYS A 138 11.02 -5.83 0.50
CA LYS A 138 10.51 -7.02 -0.19
C LYS A 138 9.00 -7.01 -0.06
N CYS A 139 8.29 -7.27 -1.14
CA CYS A 139 6.85 -7.29 -1.16
C CYS A 139 6.31 -8.51 -1.91
N GLU A 140 5.09 -8.92 -1.57
CA GLU A 140 4.36 -10.02 -2.19
C GLU A 140 2.87 -9.71 -2.28
N VAL A 141 2.23 -10.02 -3.40
CA VAL A 141 0.76 -10.07 -3.49
C VAL A 141 0.29 -11.38 -2.86
N THR A 142 -0.26 -11.32 -1.65
CA THR A 142 -0.62 -12.53 -0.89
C THR A 142 -2.07 -12.97 -1.07
N ALA A 143 -2.96 -12.09 -1.54
CA ALA A 143 -4.36 -12.42 -1.80
C ALA A 143 -5.04 -11.43 -2.76
N PHE A 144 -6.19 -11.83 -3.29
CA PHE A 144 -7.20 -10.95 -3.88
C PHE A 144 -8.51 -11.16 -3.11
N GLU A 145 -9.02 -10.13 -2.45
CA GLU A 145 -10.10 -10.26 -1.49
C GLU A 145 -11.02 -9.04 -1.46
N LYS A 146 -12.24 -9.23 -0.95
CA LYS A 146 -13.17 -8.13 -0.72
C LYS A 146 -12.79 -7.41 0.57
N VAL A 147 -12.58 -6.09 0.49
CA VAL A 147 -12.15 -5.24 1.60
C VAL A 147 -13.19 -4.16 1.83
N LYS A 148 -13.63 -4.04 3.09
CA LYS A 148 -14.50 -2.97 3.56
C LYS A 148 -13.69 -1.82 4.15
N VAL A 149 -13.95 -0.61 3.69
CA VAL A 149 -13.44 0.67 4.20
C VAL A 149 -14.61 1.65 4.35
N VAL A 150 -14.36 2.85 4.87
CA VAL A 150 -15.40 3.88 5.05
C VAL A 150 -16.05 4.27 3.71
N ALA A 151 -15.27 4.33 2.63
CA ALA A 151 -15.78 4.65 1.29
C ALA A 151 -16.60 3.53 0.61
N GLY A 152 -16.72 2.33 1.22
CA GLY A 152 -17.46 1.21 0.66
C GLY A 152 -16.69 -0.11 0.67
N GLU A 153 -17.11 -1.04 -0.21
CA GLU A 153 -16.51 -2.36 -0.36
C GLU A 153 -15.88 -2.51 -1.75
N PHE A 154 -14.66 -3.04 -1.80
CA PHE A 154 -13.86 -3.14 -3.01
C PHE A 154 -13.21 -4.52 -3.11
N ASP A 155 -13.10 -5.06 -4.31
CA ASP A 155 -12.20 -6.18 -4.57
C ASP A 155 -10.77 -5.65 -4.74
N ALA A 156 -9.83 -6.16 -3.95
CA ALA A 156 -8.50 -5.59 -3.81
C ALA A 156 -7.42 -6.65 -3.66
N PHE A 157 -6.23 -6.36 -4.19
CA PHE A 157 -5.02 -7.13 -3.92
C PHE A 157 -4.46 -6.78 -2.56
N ARG A 158 -4.24 -7.79 -1.72
CA ARG A 158 -3.45 -7.65 -0.49
C ARG A 158 -1.98 -7.80 -0.82
N ILE A 159 -1.20 -6.78 -0.47
CA ILE A 159 0.24 -6.70 -0.68
C ILE A 159 0.90 -6.61 0.69
N GLU A 160 1.77 -7.56 1.00
CA GLU A 160 2.55 -7.56 2.23
C GLU A 160 3.98 -7.16 1.92
N CYS A 161 4.52 -6.19 2.67
CA CYS A 161 5.87 -5.70 2.50
C CYS A 161 6.64 -5.73 3.82
N VAL A 162 7.92 -6.08 3.73
CA VAL A 162 8.90 -5.97 4.81
C VAL A 162 10.01 -5.04 4.35
N ASP A 163 10.20 -3.94 5.07
CA ASP A 163 11.21 -2.93 4.79
C ASP A 163 12.31 -2.94 5.86
N ASN A 164 13.52 -3.29 5.44
CA ASN A 164 14.70 -3.35 6.30
C ASN A 164 15.51 -2.08 6.09
N TRP A 165 15.45 -1.16 7.06
CA TRP A 165 16.10 0.15 6.96
C TRP A 165 17.33 0.22 7.86
N ARG A 166 18.26 1.07 7.45
CA ARG A 166 19.46 1.45 8.22
C ARG A 166 19.67 2.96 8.09
N ALA A 167 19.81 3.63 9.23
CA ALA A 167 20.16 5.03 9.32
C ALA A 167 21.46 5.18 10.14
N LEU A 168 22.36 6.06 9.68
CA LEU A 168 23.71 6.18 10.24
C LEU A 168 24.42 4.81 10.32
N LEU A 169 25.52 4.72 11.07
CA LEU A 169 26.26 3.47 11.21
C LEU A 169 25.60 2.47 12.18
N VAL A 170 24.74 2.94 13.08
CA VAL A 170 24.30 2.17 14.27
C VAL A 170 22.79 1.92 14.35
N PHE A 171 21.95 2.63 13.59
CA PHE A 171 20.50 2.42 13.66
C PHE A 171 20.02 1.56 12.51
N SER A 172 19.22 0.55 12.83
CA SER A 172 18.54 -0.27 11.84
C SER A 172 17.25 -0.82 12.41
N GLY A 173 16.34 -1.19 11.53
CA GLY A 173 15.12 -1.86 11.95
C GLY A 173 14.39 -2.50 10.78
N GLU A 174 13.32 -3.20 11.15
CA GLU A 174 12.37 -3.78 10.23
C GLU A 174 11.03 -3.06 10.40
N LYS A 175 10.33 -2.80 9.30
CA LYS A 175 8.96 -2.30 9.29
C LYS A 175 8.12 -3.17 8.39
N LYS A 176 6.99 -3.67 8.90
CA LYS A 176 6.02 -4.39 8.07
C LYS A 176 4.87 -3.47 7.70
N SER A 177 4.34 -3.71 6.51
CA SER A 177 3.09 -3.08 6.08
C SER A 177 2.27 -4.04 5.23
N THR A 178 0.95 -3.94 5.35
CA THR A 178 -0.01 -4.58 4.48
C THR A 178 -0.80 -3.50 3.77
N ARG A 179 -0.92 -3.60 2.45
CA ARG A 179 -1.58 -2.62 1.59
C ARG A 179 -2.67 -3.33 0.80
N TRP A 180 -3.82 -2.67 0.62
CA TRP A 180 -4.89 -3.18 -0.23
C TRP A 180 -5.05 -2.25 -1.42
N TYR A 181 -4.72 -2.74 -2.61
CA TYR A 181 -4.87 -2.01 -3.87
C TYR A 181 -6.14 -2.44 -4.59
N ALA A 182 -7.05 -1.50 -4.85
CA ALA A 182 -8.30 -1.76 -5.56
C ALA A 182 -8.16 -1.37 -7.05
N PRO A 183 -8.09 -2.34 -7.98
CA PRO A 183 -7.86 -2.05 -9.40
C PRO A 183 -8.93 -1.16 -10.03
N LYS A 184 -10.20 -1.35 -9.62
CA LYS A 184 -11.34 -0.61 -10.15
C LYS A 184 -11.23 0.91 -10.02
N ILE A 185 -10.54 1.39 -8.97
CA ILE A 185 -10.35 2.82 -8.71
C ILE A 185 -8.87 3.23 -8.73
N GLY A 186 -7.98 2.31 -9.13
CA GLY A 186 -6.58 2.60 -9.39
C GLY A 186 -5.75 3.07 -8.19
N THR A 187 -6.12 2.72 -6.94
CA THR A 187 -5.41 3.23 -5.76
C THR A 187 -5.33 2.24 -4.61
N VAL A 188 -4.43 2.52 -3.66
CA VAL A 188 -4.35 1.83 -2.37
C VAL A 188 -5.44 2.37 -1.45
N ILE A 189 -6.41 1.51 -1.12
CA ILE A 189 -7.61 1.88 -0.35
C ILE A 189 -7.43 1.71 1.15
N LYS A 190 -6.40 0.96 1.57
CA LYS A 190 -6.09 0.71 2.98
C LYS A 190 -4.63 0.36 3.13
N VAL A 191 -4.02 0.82 4.21
CA VAL A 191 -2.70 0.40 4.65
C VAL A 191 -2.72 0.18 6.15
N LEU A 192 -2.09 -0.92 6.57
CA LEU A 192 -1.76 -1.22 7.96
C LEU A 192 -0.25 -1.35 8.10
N HIS A 193 0.29 -0.80 9.17
CA HIS A 193 1.68 -0.87 9.60
C HIS A 193 1.73 -1.43 11.02
N ASP A 194 2.90 -1.91 11.43
CA ASP A 194 3.13 -2.30 12.84
C ASP A 194 2.96 -1.12 13.80
N ASP A 195 3.26 0.09 13.34
CA ASP A 195 2.99 1.34 14.05
C ASP A 195 1.68 1.95 13.52
N ALA A 196 0.61 1.81 14.31
CA ALA A 196 -0.75 2.14 13.88
C ALA A 196 -0.94 3.62 13.49
N LYS A 197 -0.03 4.52 13.90
CA LYS A 197 -0.08 5.94 13.53
C LYS A 197 0.14 6.20 12.03
N TRP A 198 0.57 5.19 11.26
CA TRP A 198 0.72 5.26 9.80
C TRP A 198 -0.40 4.54 9.06
N ASN A 199 -1.35 3.92 9.78
CA ASN A 199 -2.45 3.22 9.15
C ASN A 199 -3.35 4.23 8.45
N TYR A 200 -3.94 3.88 7.32
CA TYR A 200 -4.98 4.71 6.72
C TYR A 200 -5.97 3.87 5.93
N GLN A 201 -7.14 4.44 5.69
CA GLN A 201 -8.13 3.85 4.79
C GLN A 201 -8.90 4.93 4.03
N LEU A 202 -9.41 4.55 2.86
CA LEU A 202 -10.22 5.41 2.01
C LEU A 202 -11.56 5.70 2.68
N THR A 203 -11.90 6.99 2.72
CA THR A 203 -13.11 7.56 3.31
C THR A 203 -14.04 8.18 2.27
N GLY A 204 -13.51 8.57 1.11
CA GLY A 204 -14.26 9.12 -0.01
C GLY A 204 -13.39 9.20 -1.25
N TYR A 205 -13.99 9.34 -2.42
CA TYR A 205 -13.28 9.59 -3.67
C TYR A 205 -14.23 10.21 -4.69
N LYS A 206 -13.65 10.85 -5.70
CA LYS A 206 -14.35 11.31 -6.91
C LYS A 206 -13.47 11.01 -8.11
N LEU A 207 -13.98 10.16 -8.99
CA LEU A 207 -13.45 9.82 -10.31
C LEU A 207 -14.61 9.99 -11.31
N ASP A 208 -14.32 10.32 -12.57
CA ASP A 208 -15.35 10.52 -13.60
C ASP A 208 -15.52 9.33 -14.54
#